data_AF-A0A034W462-F1
#
_entry.id   AF-A0A034W462-F1
#
_cell.length_a   1.000
_cell.length_b   1.000
_cell.length_c   1.000
_cell.angle_alpha   90.00
_cell.angle_beta   90.00
_cell.angle_gamma   90.00
#
_symmetry.space_group_name_H-M   'P 1'
#
loop_
_entity.id
_entity.type
_entity.pdbx_description
1 polymer ?
#
loop_
_entity_poly.entity_id
_entity_poly.type
_entity_poly.pdbx_seq_one_letter_code
_entity_poly.pdbx_strand_id
1 'polypeptide(L)'
;WTVVEGLQMRFVMQYYSGKLQLPSAEDMLADTERDLAERRERGLPRRKAHLVGERQFDYYDELVALTGIDNIRPVIKKLSKICGGKFLYDLQNYRKTAFKVIDNENFVQFKLGEV
;
A
#
# COMPACT_ATOMS: atom_id res chain seq x y z
N TRP A 1 -1.12 -5.24 -7.77
CA TRP A 1 -1.26 -6.42 -6.90
C TRP A 1 0.10 -6.89 -6.35
N THR A 2 1.15 -7.04 -7.16
CA THR A 2 2.50 -7.48 -6.73
C THR A 2 3.28 -6.58 -5.75
N VAL A 3 2.88 -5.32 -5.54
CA VAL A 3 3.68 -4.34 -4.78
C VAL A 3 3.44 -4.45 -3.26
N VAL A 4 2.19 -4.71 -2.85
CA VAL A 4 1.78 -4.80 -1.44
C VAL A 4 2.29 -6.08 -0.81
N GLU A 5 2.03 -7.19 -1.49
CA GLU A 5 2.46 -8.53 -1.09
C GLU A 5 3.99 -8.59 -0.96
N GLY A 6 4.71 -7.93 -1.88
CA GLY A 6 6.17 -7.83 -1.82
C GLY A 6 6.68 -7.07 -0.60
N LEU A 7 6.02 -5.97 -0.21
CA LEU A 7 6.42 -5.19 0.96
C LEU A 7 6.14 -5.96 2.27
N GLN A 8 4.95 -6.54 2.41
CA GLN A 8 4.59 -7.34 3.59
C GLN A 8 5.47 -8.59 3.72
N MET A 9 5.82 -9.23 2.60
CA MET A 9 6.76 -10.36 2.62
C MET A 9 8.14 -9.93 3.12
N ARG A 10 8.69 -8.81 2.62
CA ARG A 10 9.97 -8.27 3.10
C ARG A 10 9.91 -7.92 4.58
N PHE A 11 8.81 -7.32 5.04
CA PHE A 11 8.59 -7.03 6.46
C PHE A 11 8.68 -8.30 7.31
N VAL A 12 7.91 -9.34 6.96
CA VAL A 12 7.91 -10.62 7.71
C VAL A 12 9.30 -11.26 7.72
N MET A 13 10.01 -11.22 6.59
CA MET A 13 11.36 -11.79 6.47
C MET A 13 12.40 -11.13 7.40
N GLN A 14 12.20 -9.87 7.81
CA GLN A 14 13.11 -9.22 8.77
C GLN A 14 13.06 -9.89 10.15
N TYR A 15 11.88 -10.33 10.58
CA TYR A 15 11.70 -11.05 11.84
C TYR A 15 12.11 -12.52 11.72
N TYR A 16 11.73 -13.19 10.64
CA TYR A 16 12.09 -14.59 10.42
C TYR A 16 13.60 -14.82 10.25
N SER A 17 14.33 -13.84 9.71
CA SER A 17 15.80 -13.89 9.63
C SER A 17 16.50 -13.52 10.93
N GLY A 18 15.77 -13.15 11.98
CA GLY A 18 16.33 -12.70 13.26
C GLY A 18 16.98 -11.32 13.23
N LYS A 19 16.87 -10.58 12.11
CA LYS A 19 17.36 -9.19 12.02
C LYS A 19 16.60 -8.24 12.94
N LEU A 20 15.32 -8.52 13.16
CA LEU A 20 14.46 -7.82 14.11
C LEU A 20 13.83 -8.82 15.07
N GLN A 21 13.56 -8.35 16.28
CA GLN A 21 12.80 -9.10 17.27
C GLN A 21 11.39 -8.55 17.34
N LEU A 22 10.41 -9.44 17.43
CA LEU A 22 9.03 -9.02 17.67
C LEU A 22 8.92 -8.37 19.05
N PRO A 23 8.04 -7.36 19.21
CA PRO A 23 7.65 -6.88 20.53
C PRO A 23 7.04 -7.99 21.38
N SER A 24 6.79 -7.69 22.66
CA SER A 24 6.06 -8.62 23.51
C SER A 24 4.65 -8.88 22.94
N ALA A 25 4.06 -10.02 23.28
CA ALA A 25 2.69 -10.33 22.88
C ALA A 25 1.69 -9.29 23.40
N GLU A 26 1.92 -8.77 24.60
CA GLU A 26 1.09 -7.72 25.20
C GLU A 26 1.15 -6.42 24.37
N ASP A 27 2.34 -5.99 23.97
CA ASP A 27 2.51 -4.79 23.15
C ASP A 27 1.83 -4.91 21.78
N MET A 28 1.96 -6.06 21.13
CA MET A 28 1.33 -6.33 19.83
C MET A 28 -0.20 -6.35 19.92
N LEU A 29 -0.75 -6.93 21.00
CA LEU A 29 -2.19 -6.94 21.24
C LEU A 29 -2.71 -5.53 21.56
N ALA A 30 -1.98 -4.76 22.37
CA ALA A 30 -2.32 -3.38 22.67
C ALA A 30 -2.31 -2.50 21.42
N ASP A 31 -1.33 -2.69 20.52
CA ASP A 31 -1.27 -2.00 19.24
C ASP A 31 -2.45 -2.35 18.33
N THR A 32 -2.80 -3.63 18.26
CA THR A 32 -3.96 -4.11 17.49
C THR A 32 -5.26 -3.48 18.00
N GLU A 33 -5.46 -3.41 19.31
CA GLU A 33 -6.65 -2.78 19.89
C GLU A 33 -6.72 -1.28 19.62
N ARG A 34 -5.57 -0.58 19.60
CA ARG A 34 -5.52 0.84 19.19
C ARG A 34 -5.93 1.03 17.73
N ASP A 35 -5.39 0.24 16.80
CA ASP A 35 -5.77 0.30 15.38
C ASP A 35 -7.27 -0.02 15.18
N LEU A 36 -7.79 -1.04 15.87
CA LEU A 36 -9.22 -1.37 15.83
C LEU A 36 -10.09 -0.25 16.42
N ALA A 37 -9.65 0.41 17.49
CA ALA A 37 -10.36 1.54 18.08
C ALA A 37 -10.41 2.74 17.11
N GLU A 38 -9.27 3.13 16.51
CA GLU A 38 -9.21 4.20 15.51
C GLU A 38 -10.13 3.93 14.32
N ARG A 39 -10.16 2.68 13.84
CA ARG A 39 -11.04 2.27 12.74
C ARG A 39 -12.52 2.41 13.14
N ARG A 40 -12.88 2.01 14.37
CA ARG A 40 -14.25 2.17 14.88
C ARG A 40 -14.64 3.64 14.95
N GLU A 41 -13.77 4.51 15.43
CA GLU A 41 -14.01 5.96 15.48
C GLU A 41 -14.24 6.56 14.09
N ARG A 42 -13.57 6.02 13.07
CA ARG A 42 -13.81 6.36 11.65
C ARG A 42 -15.04 5.70 11.03
N GLY A 43 -15.84 4.98 11.81
CA GLY A 43 -17.06 4.32 11.34
C GLY A 43 -16.82 3.05 10.52
N LEU A 44 -15.61 2.47 10.54
CA LEU A 44 -15.33 1.19 9.87
C LEU A 44 -15.89 0.03 10.71
N PRO A 45 -16.82 -0.77 10.17
CA PRO A 45 -17.31 -1.95 10.88
C PRO A 45 -16.22 -3.01 10.99
N ARG A 46 -16.21 -3.79 12.07
CA ARG A 46 -15.20 -4.83 12.35
C ARG A 46 -14.95 -5.79 11.18
N ARG A 47 -15.98 -6.15 10.40
CA ARG A 47 -15.85 -6.98 9.20
C ARG A 47 -14.95 -6.39 8.09
N LYS A 48 -14.63 -5.10 8.17
CA LYS A 48 -13.74 -4.35 7.28
C LYS A 48 -12.40 -4.01 7.94
N ALA A 49 -12.01 -4.71 9.02
CA ALA A 49 -10.73 -4.43 9.71
C ALA A 49 -9.51 -4.52 8.77
N HIS A 50 -9.53 -5.44 7.80
CA HIS A 50 -8.46 -5.58 6.81
C HIS A 50 -8.52 -4.58 5.64
N LEU A 51 -9.54 -3.70 5.60
CA LEU A 51 -9.61 -2.67 4.57
C LEU A 51 -8.62 -1.55 4.91
N VAL A 52 -7.50 -1.50 4.18
CA VAL A 52 -6.51 -0.42 4.35
C VAL A 52 -6.96 0.86 3.63
N GLY A 53 -7.54 0.72 2.44
CA GLY A 53 -8.18 1.81 1.70
C GLY A 53 -7.22 2.97 1.42
N GLU A 54 -7.65 4.19 1.75
CA GLU A 54 -6.88 5.42 1.51
C GLU A 54 -5.58 5.49 2.33
N ARG A 55 -5.53 4.82 3.49
CA ARG A 55 -4.34 4.75 4.37
C ARG A 55 -3.30 3.74 3.89
N GLN A 56 -3.47 3.16 2.70
CA GLN A 56 -2.54 2.13 2.19
C GLN A 56 -1.10 2.62 2.15
N PHE A 57 -0.86 3.89 1.78
CA PHE A 57 0.49 4.42 1.70
C PHE A 57 1.09 4.74 3.06
N ASP A 58 0.28 5.24 4.00
CA ASP A 58 0.71 5.48 5.39
C ASP A 58 1.11 4.16 6.05
N TYR A 59 0.30 3.12 5.87
CA TYR A 59 0.61 1.77 6.34
C TYR A 59 1.96 1.26 5.79
N TYR A 60 2.27 1.51 4.51
CA TYR A 60 3.56 1.13 3.95
C TYR A 60 4.72 1.93 4.53
N ASP A 61 4.51 3.21 4.79
CA ASP A 61 5.51 4.09 5.39
C ASP A 61 5.79 3.67 6.85
N GLU A 62 4.76 3.25 7.60
CA GLU A 62 4.88 2.66 8.94
C GLU A 62 5.71 1.35 8.91
N LEU A 63 5.42 0.41 7.99
CA LEU A 63 6.20 -0.83 7.86
C LEU A 63 7.69 -0.56 7.57
N VAL A 64 7.96 0.43 6.72
CA VAL A 64 9.32 0.86 6.39
C VAL A 64 10.00 1.50 7.58
N ALA A 65 9.31 2.37 8.32
CA ALA A 65 9.85 2.99 9.52
C ALA A 65 10.22 1.95 10.60
N LEU A 66 9.40 0.91 10.76
CA LEU A 66 9.63 -0.17 11.72
C LEU A 66 10.80 -1.08 11.36
N THR A 67 11.07 -1.28 10.07
CA THR A 67 11.97 -2.37 9.63
C THR A 67 13.18 -1.92 8.83
N GLY A 68 13.20 -0.68 8.37
CA GLY A 68 14.25 -0.12 7.50
C GLY A 68 14.29 -0.73 6.09
N ILE A 69 13.26 -1.47 5.66
CA ILE A 69 13.20 -2.03 4.30
C ILE A 69 12.94 -0.96 3.24
N ASP A 70 13.27 -1.27 1.99
CA ASP A 70 12.98 -0.36 0.88
C ASP A 70 11.47 -0.14 0.70
N ASN A 71 11.10 1.14 0.67
CA ASN A 71 9.75 1.58 0.40
C ASN A 71 9.35 1.36 -1.07
N ILE A 72 8.05 1.48 -1.34
CA ILE A 72 7.50 1.49 -2.69
C ILE A 72 7.96 2.75 -3.40
N ARG A 73 8.48 2.58 -4.63
CA ARG A 73 8.91 3.68 -5.48
C ARG A 73 7.80 4.73 -5.64
N PRO A 74 8.08 6.03 -5.48
CA PRO A 74 7.07 7.08 -5.58
C PRO A 74 6.28 7.09 -6.90
N VAL A 75 6.91 6.76 -8.02
CA VAL A 75 6.24 6.59 -9.32
C VAL A 75 5.09 5.56 -9.28
N ILE A 76 5.26 4.49 -8.51
CA ILE A 76 4.24 3.45 -8.33
C ILE A 76 3.09 3.95 -7.48
N LYS A 77 3.37 4.74 -6.42
CA LYS A 77 2.32 5.40 -5.62
C LYS A 77 1.48 6.34 -6.51
N LYS A 78 2.13 7.15 -7.36
CA LYS A 78 1.47 8.06 -8.33
C LYS A 78 0.60 7.29 -9.32
N LEU A 79 1.14 6.26 -9.97
CA LEU A 79 0.41 5.43 -10.92
C LEU A 79 -0.77 4.71 -10.29
N SER A 80 -0.63 4.18 -9.07
CA SER A 80 -1.72 3.54 -8.34
C SER A 80 -2.89 4.50 -8.10
N LYS A 81 -2.61 5.74 -7.68
CA LYS A 81 -3.64 6.78 -7.49
C LYS A 81 -4.35 7.14 -8.79
N ILE A 82 -3.60 7.32 -9.89
CA ILE A 82 -4.16 7.64 -11.21
C ILE A 82 -5.05 6.50 -11.72
N CYS A 83 -4.55 5.27 -11.68
CA CYS A 83 -5.30 4.09 -12.12
C CYS A 83 -6.56 3.88 -11.27
N GLY A 84 -6.46 4.05 -9.95
CA GLY A 84 -7.61 3.99 -9.03
C GLY A 84 -8.67 5.04 -9.37
N GLY A 85 -8.25 6.29 -9.58
CA GLY A 85 -9.15 7.37 -10.00
C GLY A 85 -9.83 7.08 -11.34
N LYS A 86 -9.08 6.64 -12.36
CA LYS A 86 -9.66 6.27 -13.66
C LYS A 86 -10.66 5.12 -13.53
N PHE A 87 -10.36 4.11 -12.72
CA PHE A 87 -11.29 3.00 -12.48
C PHE A 87 -12.61 3.47 -11.84
N LEU A 88 -12.53 4.41 -10.88
CA LEU A 88 -13.69 4.94 -10.17
C LEU A 88 -14.53 5.89 -11.03
N TYR A 89 -13.89 6.75 -11.84
CA TYR A 89 -14.57 7.86 -12.53
C TYR A 89 -14.71 7.67 -14.05
N ASP A 90 -14.02 6.72 -14.66
CA ASP A 90 -14.01 6.46 -16.11
C ASP A 90 -13.99 4.95 -16.40
N LEU A 91 -14.98 4.24 -15.88
CA LEU A 91 -15.07 2.78 -15.96
C LEU A 91 -15.08 2.23 -17.40
N GLN A 92 -15.53 3.03 -18.37
CA GLN A 92 -15.60 2.62 -19.78
C GLN A 92 -14.25 2.75 -20.50
N ASN A 93 -13.40 3.70 -20.11
CA ASN A 93 -12.15 3.99 -20.83
C ASN A 93 -10.88 3.84 -19.99
N TYR A 94 -10.96 3.49 -18.71
CA TYR A 94 -9.77 3.40 -17.83
C TYR A 94 -8.67 2.47 -18.36
N ARG A 95 -9.02 1.45 -19.16
CA ARG A 95 -8.08 0.51 -19.80
C ARG A 95 -7.51 0.99 -21.14
N LYS A 96 -7.94 2.12 -21.68
CA LYS A 96 -7.43 2.70 -22.93
C LYS A 96 -6.18 3.55 -22.72
N THR A 97 -5.72 3.70 -21.47
CA THR A 97 -4.51 4.44 -21.12
C THR A 97 -3.41 3.45 -20.73
N ALA A 98 -2.22 3.62 -21.28
CA ALA A 98 -1.03 2.90 -20.88
C ALA A 98 0.05 3.87 -20.38
N PHE A 99 0.93 3.34 -19.53
CA PHE A 99 1.97 4.12 -18.84
C PHE A 99 3.31 3.42 -18.98
N LYS A 100 4.38 4.19 -19.18
CA LYS A 100 5.76 3.70 -19.15
C LYS A 100 6.53 4.46 -18.09
N VAL A 101 7.03 3.73 -17.10
CA VAL A 101 7.90 4.27 -16.05
C VAL A 101 9.24 4.64 -16.68
N ILE A 102 9.72 5.85 -16.42
CA ILE A 102 11.01 6.35 -16.94
C ILE A 102 12.08 6.43 -15.84
N ASP A 103 11.68 6.69 -14.60
CA ASP A 103 12.57 6.68 -13.43
C ASP A 103 11.78 6.40 -12.12
N ASN A 104 12.40 6.60 -10.95
CA ASN A 104 11.78 6.34 -9.64
C ASN A 104 10.60 7.26 -9.30
N GLU A 105 10.50 8.41 -9.97
CA GLU A 105 9.52 9.47 -9.74
C GLU A 105 8.53 9.66 -10.90
N ASN A 106 8.96 9.40 -12.13
CA ASN A 106 8.29 9.87 -13.34
C ASN A 106 7.86 8.72 -14.28
N PHE A 107 6.80 8.98 -15.03
CA PHE A 107 6.25 8.10 -16.05
C PHE A 107 5.73 8.94 -17.23
N VAL A 108 5.61 8.31 -18.39
CA VAL A 108 4.92 8.86 -19.56
C VAL A 108 3.60 8.11 -19.79
N GLN A 109 2.57 8.83 -20.25
CA GLN A 109 1.24 8.30 -20.53
C GLN A 109 0.99 8.29 -22.05
N PHE A 110 0.35 7.24 -22.56
CA PHE A 110 -0.05 7.11 -23.96
C PHE A 110 -1.43 6.45 -24.06
N LYS A 111 -2.17 6.74 -25.14
CA LYS A 111 -3.44 6.07 -25.44
C LYS A 111 -3.17 4.80 -26.23
N LEU A 112 -3.87 3.73 -25.88
CA LEU A 112 -3.88 2.49 -26.65
C LEU A 112 -4.89 2.63 -27.80
N GLY A 113 -4.45 2.42 -29.04
CA GLY A 113 -5.28 2.50 -30.24
C GLY A 113 -5.16 3.79 -31.08
N GLU A 114 -4.24 4.69 -30.73
CA GLU A 114 -3.77 5.78 -31.60
C GLU A 114 -2.32 5.43 -32.04
N VAL A 115 -2.20 4.46 -32.97
CA VAL A 115 -1.02 4.22 -33.82
C VAL A 115 -1.55 3.88 -35.21
#